data_AF-A0A914YE39-F1
#
_entry.id   AF-A0A914YE39-F1
#
_cell.length_a   1.000
_cell.length_b   1.000
_cell.length_c   1.000
_cell.angle_alpha   90.00
_cell.angle_beta   90.00
_cell.angle_gamma   90.00
#
_symmetry.space_group_name_H-M   'P 1'
#
loop_
_entity.id
_entity.type
_entity.pdbx_description
1 polymer ?
#
loop_
_entity_poly.entity_id
_entity_poly.type
_entity_poly.pdbx_seq_one_letter_code
_entity_poly.pdbx_strand_id
1 'polypeptide(L)'
;MKTVLCFLSIFVGVVFAGDDAAFAACCKDKNVAETCQPICKYESTPDDVTKAFAEGQCNVETDGSPFYQCLENQKDNTECCKAAGVGADASLDFCLDTCDGSKPHTYDPKYNGCSAYAQAIFDCGKNA
;
A
#
# COMPACT_ATOMS: atom_id res chain seq x y z
N MET A 1 -6.73 -5.30 26.83
CA MET A 1 -5.68 -5.20 27.86
C MET A 1 -4.54 -6.11 27.43
N LYS A 2 -3.50 -5.56 26.80
CA LYS A 2 -2.32 -6.34 26.38
C LYS A 2 -1.19 -6.07 27.37
N THR A 3 -0.71 -7.15 27.97
CA THR A 3 0.19 -7.24 29.10
C THR A 3 1.56 -6.63 28.79
N VAL A 4 2.01 -5.70 29.63
CA VAL A 4 3.38 -5.17 29.62
C VAL A 4 4.23 -6.10 30.49
N LEU A 5 5.10 -6.90 29.87
CA LEU A 5 6.16 -7.63 30.57
C LEU A 5 7.45 -6.83 30.45
N CYS A 6 7.77 -6.15 31.56
CA CYS A 6 9.01 -5.43 31.77
C CYS A 6 10.10 -6.45 32.16
N PHE A 7 11.05 -6.73 31.28
CA PHE A 7 12.31 -7.39 31.64
C PHE A 7 13.48 -6.50 31.25
N LEU A 8 14.16 -6.01 32.28
CA LEU A 8 15.50 -5.42 32.22
C LEU A 8 16.47 -6.43 31.61
N SER A 9 17.19 -6.07 30.55
CA SER A 9 18.64 -6.35 30.32
C SER A 9 19.08 -5.99 28.90
N ILE A 10 20.07 -5.10 28.80
CA ILE A 10 20.97 -4.82 27.65
C ILE A 10 20.28 -4.25 26.39
N PHE A 11 20.41 -2.93 26.22
CA PHE A 11 20.11 -2.19 24.98
C PHE A 11 21.05 -2.62 23.83
N VAL A 12 20.83 -3.79 23.24
CA VAL A 12 20.98 -3.91 21.79
C VAL A 12 19.64 -3.47 21.25
N GLY A 13 19.57 -2.21 20.83
CA GLY A 13 18.37 -1.64 20.22
C GLY A 13 18.02 -2.40 18.96
N VAL A 14 17.31 -3.51 19.10
CA VAL A 14 16.44 -4.02 18.05
C VAL A 14 15.29 -3.03 18.02
N VAL A 15 15.50 -1.94 17.28
CA VAL A 15 14.40 -1.18 16.72
C VAL A 15 13.63 -2.22 15.92
N PHE A 16 12.45 -2.62 16.40
CA PHE A 16 11.47 -3.25 15.53
C PHE A 16 11.15 -2.18 14.50
N ALA A 17 11.95 -2.15 13.44
CA ALA A 17 11.71 -1.36 12.25
C ALA A 17 10.40 -1.94 11.71
N GLY A 18 9.31 -1.32 12.17
CA GLY A 18 7.95 -1.73 11.89
C GLY A 18 7.69 -1.74 10.39
N ASP A 19 6.51 -2.18 10.03
CA ASP A 19 6.09 -2.47 8.66
C ASP A 19 6.45 -1.33 7.67
N ASP A 20 6.55 -0.07 8.12
CA ASP A 20 7.06 1.08 7.35
C ASP A 20 8.44 0.90 6.74
N ALA A 21 9.40 0.30 7.45
CA ALA A 21 10.74 0.08 6.93
C ALA A 21 10.74 -0.96 5.80
N ALA A 22 9.90 -1.99 5.92
CA ALA A 22 9.71 -2.99 4.88
C ALA A 22 9.00 -2.40 3.66
N PHE A 23 7.97 -1.57 3.86
CA PHE A 23 7.26 -0.89 2.78
C PHE A 23 8.17 0.08 2.01
N ALA A 24 8.91 0.92 2.73
CA ALA A 24 9.86 1.85 2.13
C ALA A 24 11.00 1.12 1.40
N ALA A 25 11.49 0.00 1.95
CA ALA A 25 12.48 -0.84 1.26
C ALA A 25 11.91 -1.44 -0.03
N CYS A 26 10.69 -1.97 0.00
CA CYS A 26 10.02 -2.49 -1.19
C CYS A 26 9.90 -1.42 -2.28
N CYS A 27 9.47 -0.21 -1.94
CA CYS A 27 9.37 0.89 -2.90
C CYS A 27 10.71 1.17 -3.58
N LYS A 28 11.81 1.18 -2.82
CA LYS A 28 13.16 1.36 -3.38
C LYS A 28 13.54 0.20 -4.30
N ASP A 29 13.32 -1.04 -3.87
CA ASP A 29 13.65 -2.24 -4.65
C ASP A 29 12.86 -2.33 -5.96
N LYS A 30 11.62 -1.84 -5.96
CA LYS A 30 10.76 -1.75 -7.15
C LYS A 30 10.99 -0.49 -7.99
N ASN A 31 12.00 0.33 -7.65
CA ASN A 31 12.36 1.56 -8.35
C ASN A 31 11.23 2.61 -8.42
N VAL A 32 10.42 2.72 -7.37
CA VAL A 32 9.51 3.86 -7.19
C VAL A 32 10.34 5.15 -7.15
N ALA A 33 9.99 6.13 -7.98
CA ALA A 33 10.76 7.37 -8.11
C ALA A 33 11.04 8.05 -6.76
N GLU A 34 12.21 8.68 -6.60
CA GLU A 34 12.59 9.39 -5.37
C GLU A 34 11.56 10.46 -4.96
N THR A 35 10.96 11.13 -5.94
CA THR A 35 9.89 12.12 -5.74
C THR A 35 8.60 11.50 -5.20
N CYS A 36 8.41 10.20 -5.38
CA CYS A 36 7.26 9.42 -4.91
C CYS A 36 7.53 8.68 -3.58
N GLN A 37 8.79 8.59 -3.14
CA GLN A 37 9.16 7.97 -1.85
C GLN A 37 8.42 8.55 -0.62
N PRO A 38 8.03 9.85 -0.55
CA PRO A 38 7.31 10.37 0.61
C PRO A 38 5.99 9.65 0.93
N ILE A 39 5.36 8.99 -0.06
CA ILE A 39 4.12 8.23 0.16
C ILE A 39 4.36 6.75 0.52
N CYS A 40 5.60 6.26 0.44
CA CYS A 40 6.00 4.88 0.79
C CYS A 40 6.18 4.68 2.30
N LYS A 41 5.12 4.96 3.05
CA LYS A 41 4.99 4.75 4.50
C LYS A 41 3.53 4.44 4.81
N TYR A 42 3.26 3.59 5.77
CA TYR A 42 1.89 3.21 6.12
C TYR A 42 1.12 4.33 6.84
N GLU A 43 1.80 5.38 7.30
CA GLU A 43 1.14 6.62 7.76
C GLU A 43 0.48 7.40 6.61
N SER A 44 0.86 7.15 5.35
CA SER A 44 0.24 7.81 4.20
C SER A 44 -1.24 7.44 4.09
N THR A 45 -2.05 8.46 3.84
CA THR A 45 -3.49 8.33 3.58
C THR A 45 -3.75 8.19 2.08
N PRO A 46 -4.94 7.68 1.68
CA PRO A 46 -5.39 7.74 0.30
C PRO A 46 -5.32 9.15 -0.32
N ASP A 47 -5.56 10.18 0.49
CA ASP A 47 -5.51 11.58 0.05
C ASP A 47 -4.07 12.03 -0.23
N ASP A 48 -3.11 11.65 0.62
CA ASP A 48 -1.68 11.94 0.38
C ASP A 48 -1.19 11.32 -0.93
N VAL A 49 -1.60 10.08 -1.19
CA VAL A 49 -1.25 9.35 -2.42
C VAL A 49 -1.92 9.96 -3.63
N THR A 50 -3.23 10.24 -3.55
CA THR A 50 -3.97 10.91 -4.63
C THR A 50 -3.33 12.25 -4.97
N LYS A 51 -2.97 13.05 -3.96
CA LYS A 51 -2.29 14.33 -4.13
C LYS A 51 -0.93 14.17 -4.82
N ALA A 52 -0.12 13.18 -4.41
CA ALA A 52 1.20 12.96 -4.99
C ALA A 52 1.14 12.62 -6.50
N PHE A 53 0.16 11.82 -6.92
CA PHE A 53 -0.08 11.57 -8.34
C PHE A 53 -0.65 12.79 -9.07
N ALA A 54 -1.61 13.50 -8.47
CA ALA A 54 -2.24 14.67 -9.07
C ALA A 54 -1.28 15.86 -9.27
N GLU A 55 -0.34 16.05 -8.34
CA GLU A 55 0.70 17.10 -8.41
C GLU A 55 1.91 16.70 -9.25
N GLY A 56 1.92 15.48 -9.83
CA GLY A 56 3.00 14.97 -10.66
C GLY A 56 4.28 14.61 -9.88
N GLN A 57 4.18 14.44 -8.55
CA GLN A 57 5.27 13.94 -7.72
C GLN A 57 5.52 12.45 -8.01
N CYS A 58 4.45 11.70 -8.26
CA CYS A 58 4.46 10.33 -8.72
C CYS A 58 3.91 10.25 -10.15
N ASN A 59 4.52 9.43 -11.00
CA ASN A 59 3.97 9.12 -12.31
C ASN A 59 3.12 7.84 -12.21
N VAL A 60 1.82 7.96 -12.52
CA VAL A 60 0.86 6.86 -12.38
C VAL A 60 1.20 5.63 -13.23
N GLU A 61 1.81 5.85 -14.40
CA GLU A 61 2.16 4.78 -15.34
C GLU A 61 3.38 3.98 -14.87
N THR A 62 4.33 4.63 -14.21
CA THR A 62 5.61 4.00 -13.82
C THR A 62 5.67 3.64 -12.34
N ASP A 63 5.11 4.48 -11.46
CA ASP A 63 5.21 4.33 -10.00
C ASP A 63 3.99 3.64 -9.38
N GLY A 64 2.82 3.72 -10.02
CA GLY A 64 1.56 3.21 -9.45
C GLY A 64 1.61 1.71 -9.16
N SER A 65 1.96 0.90 -10.15
CA SER A 65 2.02 -0.56 -10.00
C SER A 65 3.08 -1.04 -9.00
N PRO A 66 4.33 -0.54 -9.05
CA PRO A 66 5.30 -0.74 -7.98
C PRO A 66 4.80 -0.36 -6.59
N PHE A 67 4.14 0.80 -6.46
CA PHE A 67 3.60 1.29 -5.19
C PHE A 67 2.55 0.34 -4.60
N TYR A 68 1.54 -0.05 -5.38
CA TYR A 68 0.49 -0.96 -4.90
C TYR A 68 1.02 -2.36 -4.58
N GLN A 69 1.97 -2.89 -5.35
CA GLN A 69 2.64 -4.15 -4.99
C GLN A 69 3.29 -4.08 -3.61
N CYS A 70 3.90 -2.94 -3.27
CA CYS A 70 4.54 -2.75 -1.98
C CYS A 70 3.54 -2.46 -0.86
N LEU A 71 2.48 -1.70 -1.13
CA LEU A 71 1.39 -1.44 -0.20
C LEU A 71 0.75 -2.77 0.26
N GLU A 72 0.52 -3.68 -0.68
CA GLU A 72 -0.05 -5.01 -0.45
C GLU A 72 0.97 -6.04 0.07
N ASN A 73 2.15 -5.60 0.49
CA ASN A 73 3.23 -6.44 1.00
C ASN A 73 3.62 -7.60 0.06
N GLN A 74 3.48 -7.38 -1.25
CA GLN A 74 3.73 -8.36 -2.31
C GLN A 74 2.87 -9.64 -2.19
N LYS A 75 1.71 -9.55 -1.54
CA LYS A 75 0.76 -10.66 -1.34
C LYS A 75 -0.54 -10.40 -2.09
N ASP A 76 -1.30 -11.47 -2.29
CA ASP A 76 -2.68 -11.39 -2.75
C ASP A 76 -3.62 -11.13 -1.54
N ASN A 77 -4.12 -9.90 -1.42
CA ASN A 77 -5.07 -9.50 -0.38
C ASN A 77 -6.50 -9.35 -0.93
N THR A 78 -6.79 -9.95 -2.08
CA THR A 78 -8.09 -9.84 -2.76
C THR A 78 -9.25 -10.27 -1.84
N GLU A 79 -9.06 -11.29 -1.00
CA GLU A 79 -10.10 -11.74 -0.06
C GLU A 79 -10.40 -10.71 1.05
N CYS A 80 -9.38 -10.00 1.54
CA CYS A 80 -9.59 -8.89 2.47
C CYS A 80 -10.38 -7.77 1.79
N CYS A 81 -9.96 -7.38 0.58
CA CYS A 81 -10.63 -6.34 -0.19
C CYS A 81 -12.09 -6.66 -0.50
N LYS A 82 -12.39 -7.90 -0.92
CA LYS A 82 -13.77 -8.37 -1.11
C LYS A 82 -14.59 -8.25 0.17
N ALA A 83 -14.05 -8.68 1.31
CA ALA A 83 -14.72 -8.56 2.60
C ALA A 83 -14.96 -7.09 3.02
N ALA A 84 -14.08 -6.18 2.59
CA ALA A 84 -14.21 -4.74 2.78
C ALA A 84 -15.09 -4.04 1.73
N GLY A 85 -15.68 -4.79 0.78
CA GLY A 85 -16.62 -4.29 -0.22
C GLY A 85 -16.00 -3.79 -1.52
N VAL A 86 -14.69 -3.95 -1.72
CA VAL A 86 -14.03 -3.63 -3.00
C VAL A 86 -14.58 -4.53 -4.09
N GLY A 87 -15.01 -3.94 -5.21
CA GLY A 87 -15.60 -4.68 -6.32
C GLY A 87 -17.01 -5.25 -6.05
N ALA A 88 -17.70 -4.79 -5.01
CA ALA A 88 -19.08 -5.19 -4.74
C ALA A 88 -20.06 -4.71 -5.84
N ASP A 89 -19.75 -3.58 -6.47
CA ASP A 89 -20.35 -3.18 -7.73
C ASP A 89 -19.63 -3.89 -8.88
N ALA A 90 -20.38 -4.64 -9.69
CA ALA A 90 -19.84 -5.35 -10.85
C ALA A 90 -19.16 -4.42 -11.87
N SER A 91 -19.53 -3.14 -11.90
CA SER A 91 -18.88 -2.13 -12.74
C SER A 91 -17.51 -1.68 -12.21
N LEU A 92 -17.16 -2.05 -10.97
CA LEU A 92 -15.90 -1.71 -10.29
C LEU A 92 -15.14 -2.95 -9.78
N ASP A 93 -15.47 -4.14 -10.27
CA ASP A 93 -14.80 -5.40 -9.90
C ASP A 93 -13.29 -5.36 -10.18
N PHE A 94 -12.90 -4.65 -11.25
CA PHE A 94 -11.52 -4.43 -11.65
C PHE A 94 -10.67 -3.74 -10.57
N CYS A 95 -11.27 -3.06 -9.58
CA CYS A 95 -10.52 -2.48 -8.47
C CYS A 95 -9.85 -3.55 -7.59
N LEU A 96 -10.34 -4.80 -7.62
CA LEU A 96 -9.70 -5.92 -6.94
C LEU A 96 -8.29 -6.22 -7.46
N ASP A 97 -7.96 -5.84 -8.70
CA ASP A 97 -6.61 -5.99 -9.23
C ASP A 97 -5.60 -5.24 -8.35
N THR A 98 -5.96 -4.06 -7.83
CA THR A 98 -5.07 -3.26 -6.96
C THR A 98 -4.78 -3.90 -5.59
N CYS A 99 -5.55 -4.92 -5.20
CA CYS A 99 -5.38 -5.68 -3.96
C CYS A 99 -4.47 -6.89 -4.12
N ASP A 100 -4.08 -7.25 -5.35
CA ASP A 100 -3.15 -8.35 -5.59
C ASP A 100 -1.75 -7.80 -5.82
N GLY A 101 -1.00 -7.61 -4.73
CA GLY A 101 0.40 -7.20 -4.79
C GLY A 101 1.37 -8.28 -5.25
N SER A 102 0.91 -9.53 -5.42
CA SER A 102 1.78 -10.64 -5.84
C SER A 102 2.20 -10.56 -7.31
N LYS A 103 1.52 -9.71 -8.09
CA LYS A 103 1.77 -9.50 -9.52
C LYS A 103 1.80 -8.02 -9.88
N PRO A 104 2.60 -7.62 -10.88
CA PRO A 104 2.54 -6.28 -11.43
C PRO A 104 1.26 -6.08 -12.23
N HIS A 105 0.70 -4.89 -12.11
CA HIS A 105 -0.42 -4.42 -12.94
C HIS A 105 0.07 -3.41 -13.96
N THR A 106 -0.47 -3.44 -15.17
CA THR A 106 -0.29 -2.31 -16.10
C THR A 106 -1.26 -1.22 -15.68
N TYR A 107 -0.80 0.03 -15.60
CA TYR A 107 -1.72 1.14 -15.36
C TYR A 107 -2.82 1.16 -16.42
N ASP A 108 -4.06 1.26 -15.96
CA ASP A 108 -5.24 1.45 -16.78
C ASP A 108 -6.00 2.65 -16.19
N PRO A 109 -6.34 3.68 -17.00
CA PRO A 109 -7.10 4.84 -16.54
C PRO A 109 -8.42 4.49 -15.82
N LYS A 110 -8.98 3.30 -16.02
CA LYS A 110 -10.16 2.83 -15.26
C LYS A 110 -9.91 2.81 -13.75
N TYR A 111 -8.67 2.57 -13.30
CA TYR A 111 -8.32 2.53 -11.88
C TYR A 111 -8.53 3.86 -11.16
N ASN A 112 -8.64 4.98 -11.89
CA ASN A 112 -9.02 6.27 -11.30
C ASN A 112 -10.42 6.23 -10.65
N GLY A 113 -11.29 5.30 -11.08
CA GLY A 113 -12.59 5.04 -10.46
C GLY A 113 -12.52 4.31 -9.12
N CYS A 114 -11.37 3.75 -8.74
CA CYS A 114 -11.21 2.99 -7.51
C CYS A 114 -10.99 3.86 -6.26
N SER A 115 -11.00 5.19 -6.40
CA SER A 115 -10.81 6.12 -5.28
C SER A 115 -11.81 5.90 -4.14
N ALA A 116 -13.04 5.48 -4.46
CA ALA A 116 -14.06 5.12 -3.46
C ALA A 116 -13.66 3.93 -2.57
N TYR A 117 -12.74 3.08 -3.02
CA TYR A 117 -12.23 1.91 -2.30
C TYR A 117 -10.83 2.12 -1.73
N ALA A 118 -10.21 3.29 -1.94
CA ALA A 118 -8.81 3.51 -1.60
C ALA A 118 -8.52 3.25 -0.11
N GLN A 119 -9.43 3.63 0.79
CA GLN A 119 -9.28 3.33 2.22
C GLN A 119 -9.27 1.82 2.49
N ALA A 120 -10.19 1.06 1.89
CA ALA A 120 -10.28 -0.38 2.07
C ALA A 120 -9.03 -1.11 1.55
N ILE A 121 -8.51 -0.69 0.39
CA ILE A 121 -7.27 -1.22 -0.19
C ILE A 121 -6.10 -0.97 0.76
N PHE A 122 -5.95 0.26 1.25
CA PHE A 122 -4.88 0.63 2.19
C PHE A 122 -4.95 -0.14 3.50
N ASP A 123 -6.15 -0.32 4.05
CA ASP A 123 -6.34 -1.06 5.30
C ASP A 123 -6.00 -2.55 5.12
N CYS A 124 -6.32 -3.14 3.96
CA CYS A 124 -5.94 -4.52 3.66
C CYS A 124 -4.42 -4.68 3.50
N GLY A 125 -3.77 -3.82 2.73
CA GLY A 125 -2.30 -3.87 2.56
C GLY A 125 -1.52 -3.64 3.86
N LYS A 126 -1.99 -2.74 4.74
CA LYS A 126 -1.39 -2.46 6.06
C LYS A 126 -1.42 -3.66 7.02
N ASN A 127 -2.37 -4.58 6.85
CA ASN A 127 -2.58 -5.70 7.76
C ASN A 127 -2.16 -7.06 7.15
N ALA A 128 -1.40 -7.05 6.05
CA ALA A 128 -1.09 -8.22 5.22
C ALA A 128 0.13 -9.06 5.64
#